data_AF-A0A3N5GT59-F1
#
_entry.id   AF-A0A3N5GT59-F1
#
_cell.length_a   1.000
_cell.length_b   1.000
_cell.length_c   1.000
_cell.angle_alpha   90.00
_cell.angle_beta   90.00
_cell.angle_gamma   90.00
#
_symmetry.space_group_name_H-M   'P 1'
#
loop_
_entity.id
_entity.type
_entity.pdbx_description
1 polymer ?
#
loop_
_entity_poly.entity_id
_entity_poly.type
_entity_poly.pdbx_seq_one_letter_code
_entity_poly.pdbx_strand_id
1 'polypeptide(L)'
;MATSPKTQPTSVNPALAVLSSLLIPGLGQALLKKWGRGLIIFLSAATLSFLIHWFLVRQNVGKVEIGGLTTSWLWLPLILFWLWNVLDAQALKTGKTFAILPGVFFAAVVLYFIAWNVTDVKLDRLVERYMDARVVITSLFNPDVVTITVNGEDQICAWECLYTYANDKWAGRPPAGPLRV
;
A
#
# COMPACT_ATOMS: atom_id res chain seq x y z
N MET A 1 35.09 22.28 43.42
CA MET A 1 35.85 21.33 42.59
C MET A 1 34.83 20.42 41.92
N ALA A 2 34.49 20.65 40.64
CA ALA A 2 33.59 19.79 39.87
C ALA A 2 34.17 19.70 38.45
N THR A 3 34.70 18.53 38.12
CA THR A 3 35.32 18.23 36.83
C THR A 3 34.22 18.04 35.79
N SER A 4 34.11 18.98 34.86
CA SER A 4 33.29 18.86 33.65
C SER A 4 33.79 17.68 32.80
N PRO A 5 32.93 16.77 32.32
CA PRO A 5 33.36 15.61 31.54
C PRO A 5 33.93 16.08 30.20
N LYS A 6 35.21 15.76 29.95
CA LYS A 6 35.89 15.97 28.66
C LYS A 6 35.14 15.21 27.56
N THR A 7 34.43 15.93 26.70
CA THR A 7 33.96 15.43 25.41
C THR A 7 35.18 15.06 24.56
N GLN A 8 35.46 13.76 24.45
CA GLN A 8 36.54 13.27 23.57
C GLN A 8 36.19 13.58 22.11
N PRO A 9 37.06 14.28 21.35
CA PRO A 9 36.88 14.42 19.91
C PRO A 9 37.10 13.04 19.28
N THR A 10 36.07 12.50 18.65
CA THR A 10 36.17 11.18 18.00
C THR A 10 37.03 11.34 16.75
N SER A 11 38.20 10.70 16.72
CA SER A 11 39.26 10.85 15.72
C SER A 11 38.96 10.16 14.37
N VAL A 12 37.69 10.05 13.99
CA VAL A 12 37.33 9.41 12.72
C VAL A 12 37.52 10.42 11.61
N ASN A 13 38.41 10.12 10.67
CA ASN A 13 38.74 11.01 9.57
C ASN A 13 37.45 11.42 8.83
N PRO A 14 37.13 12.72 8.74
CA PRO A 14 35.86 13.18 8.19
C PRO A 14 35.70 12.75 6.73
N ALA A 15 36.77 12.67 5.94
CA ALA A 15 36.71 12.11 4.59
C ALA A 15 36.25 10.64 4.58
N LEU A 16 36.75 9.84 5.53
CA LEU A 16 36.44 8.41 5.66
C LEU A 16 34.95 8.19 5.91
N ALA A 17 34.29 9.03 6.72
CA ALA A 17 32.86 8.94 7.02
C ALA A 17 31.94 9.31 5.83
N VAL A 18 32.39 10.16 4.90
CA VAL A 18 31.62 10.40 3.66
C VAL A 18 31.90 9.34 2.60
N LEU A 19 33.16 8.91 2.45
CA LEU A 19 33.53 7.83 1.53
C LEU A 19 32.86 6.51 1.90
N SER A 20 32.74 6.22 3.20
CA SER A 20 32.03 5.03 3.69
C SER A 20 30.53 5.09 3.39
N SER A 21 29.85 6.22 3.59
CA SER A 21 28.44 6.38 3.16
C SER A 21 28.27 6.38 1.63
N LEU A 22 29.31 6.75 0.87
CA LEU A 22 29.31 6.67 -0.58
C LEU A 22 29.42 5.22 -1.07
N LEU A 23 30.22 4.39 -0.41
CA LEU A 23 30.40 2.97 -0.73
C LEU A 23 29.24 2.11 -0.22
N ILE A 24 28.82 2.31 1.03
CA ILE A 24 27.77 1.53 1.68
C ILE A 24 26.80 2.50 2.35
N PRO A 25 25.53 2.56 1.90
CA PRO A 25 24.56 3.49 2.46
C PRO A 25 24.36 3.21 3.96
N GLY A 26 24.55 4.24 4.80
CA GLY A 26 24.39 4.16 6.26
C GLY A 26 25.68 3.86 7.02
N LEU A 27 26.77 3.47 6.33
CA LEU A 27 28.05 3.13 6.98
C LEU A 27 28.71 4.34 7.65
N GLY A 28 28.65 5.53 7.02
CA GLY A 28 29.19 6.75 7.60
C GLY A 28 28.46 7.19 8.88
N GLN A 29 27.17 6.89 9.00
CA GLN A 29 26.39 7.17 10.22
C GLN A 29 26.70 6.17 11.34
N ALA A 30 26.94 4.90 10.99
CA ALA A 30 27.41 3.90 11.94
C ALA A 30 28.80 4.25 12.50
N LEU A 31 29.72 4.70 11.65
CA LEU A 31 31.05 5.18 12.05
C LEU A 31 31.01 6.42 12.94
N LEU A 32 30.00 7.28 12.78
CA LEU A 32 29.73 8.44 13.64
C LEU A 32 28.95 8.06 14.92
N LYS A 33 28.95 6.77 15.31
CA LYS A 33 28.27 6.20 16.48
C LYS A 33 26.73 6.35 16.47
N LYS A 34 26.12 6.75 15.35
CA LYS A 34 24.65 6.80 15.18
C LYS A 34 24.13 5.53 14.51
N TRP A 35 24.37 4.40 15.17
CA TRP A 35 24.05 3.05 14.67
C TRP A 35 22.60 2.87 14.24
N GLY A 36 21.63 3.37 15.01
CA GLY A 36 20.21 3.22 14.70
C GLY A 36 19.82 3.86 13.36
N ARG A 37 20.32 5.08 13.08
CA ARG A 37 20.08 5.75 11.80
C ARG A 37 20.79 5.04 10.65
N GLY A 38 22.06 4.68 10.83
CA GLY A 38 22.84 3.95 9.83
C GLY A 38 22.19 2.63 9.41
N LEU A 39 21.72 1.87 10.39
CA LEU A 39 21.05 0.59 10.14
C LEU A 39 19.73 0.77 9.39
N ILE A 40 18.89 1.73 9.78
CA ILE A 40 17.62 2.01 9.08
C ILE A 40 17.89 2.38 7.62
N ILE A 41 18.88 3.24 7.35
CA ILE A 41 19.19 3.64 5.97
C ILE A 41 19.75 2.48 5.17
N PHE A 42 20.64 1.68 5.75
CA PHE A 42 21.18 0.49 5.10
C PHE A 42 20.07 -0.50 4.73
N LEU A 43 19.20 -0.83 5.70
CA LEU A 43 18.07 -1.73 5.47
C LEU A 43 17.12 -1.16 4.42
N SER A 44 16.79 0.13 4.49
CA SER A 44 15.94 0.79 3.50
C SER A 44 16.54 0.71 2.10
N ALA A 45 17.84 1.01 1.94
CA ALA A 45 18.52 0.93 0.66
C ALA A 45 18.55 -0.50 0.11
N ALA A 46 18.84 -1.49 0.98
CA ALA A 46 18.86 -2.91 0.60
C ALA A 46 17.48 -3.39 0.16
N THR A 47 16.43 -3.07 0.93
CA THR A 47 15.04 -3.41 0.60
C THR A 47 14.61 -2.74 -0.70
N LEU A 48 14.85 -1.44 -0.89
CA LEU A 48 14.49 -0.72 -2.13
C LEU A 48 15.22 -1.31 -3.34
N SER A 49 16.52 -1.59 -3.24
CA SER A 49 17.29 -2.20 -4.33
C SER A 49 16.76 -3.59 -4.70
N PHE A 50 16.45 -4.41 -3.69
CA PHE A 50 15.83 -5.71 -3.89
C PHE A 50 14.45 -5.58 -4.58
N LEU A 51 13.61 -4.66 -4.11
CA LEU A 51 12.30 -4.40 -4.69
C LEU A 51 12.38 -3.97 -6.16
N ILE A 52 13.30 -3.05 -6.49
CA ILE A 52 13.50 -2.58 -7.87
C ILE A 52 13.94 -3.74 -8.77
N HIS A 53 14.89 -4.57 -8.31
CA HIS A 53 15.35 -5.72 -9.07
C HIS A 53 14.24 -6.77 -9.26
N TRP A 54 13.52 -7.12 -8.19
CA TRP A 54 12.38 -8.03 -8.25
C TRP A 54 11.29 -7.52 -9.19
N PHE A 55 10.99 -6.22 -9.13
CA PHE A 55 9.99 -5.58 -9.99
C PHE A 55 10.40 -5.64 -11.47
N LEU A 56 11.67 -5.35 -11.78
CA LEU A 56 12.21 -5.43 -13.14
C LEU A 56 12.09 -6.84 -13.73
N VAL A 57 12.45 -7.87 -12.94
CA VAL A 57 12.40 -9.28 -13.38
C VAL A 57 10.97 -9.79 -13.50
N ARG A 58 10.07 -9.43 -12.56
CA ARG A 58 8.73 -10.02 -12.49
C ARG A 58 7.70 -9.32 -13.35
N GLN A 59 7.69 -7.99 -13.36
CA GLN A 59 6.65 -7.21 -14.02
C GLN A 59 7.06 -6.74 -15.41
N ASN A 60 8.36 -6.67 -15.71
CA ASN A 60 8.88 -6.15 -16.98
C ASN A 60 8.41 -4.72 -17.35
N VAL A 61 7.78 -3.99 -16.44
CA VAL A 61 7.28 -2.62 -16.62
C VAL A 61 8.35 -1.61 -16.18
N GLY A 62 8.45 -0.45 -16.88
CA GLY A 62 9.41 0.60 -16.54
C GLY A 62 10.87 0.28 -16.94
N LYS A 63 11.04 -0.51 -18.00
CA LYS A 63 12.34 -0.81 -18.60
C LYS A 63 12.87 0.40 -19.36
N VAL A 64 14.18 0.60 -19.26
CA VAL A 64 14.96 1.51 -20.08
C VAL A 64 16.08 0.67 -20.70
N GLU A 65 16.15 0.63 -22.02
CA GLU A 65 17.22 -0.05 -22.72
C GLU A 65 18.31 0.96 -23.05
N ILE A 66 19.50 0.77 -22.48
CA ILE A 66 20.67 1.61 -22.75
C ILE A 66 21.75 0.68 -23.31
N GLY A 67 21.99 0.75 -24.62
CA GLY A 67 23.07 0.00 -25.26
C GLY A 67 22.99 -1.53 -25.10
N GLY A 68 21.78 -2.10 -25.03
CA GLY A 68 21.55 -3.54 -24.85
C GLY A 68 21.42 -4.01 -23.39
N LEU A 69 21.61 -3.12 -22.42
CA LEU A 69 21.32 -3.41 -21.00
C LEU A 69 19.89 -2.95 -20.67
N THR A 70 19.02 -3.87 -20.27
CA THR A 70 17.67 -3.57 -19.79
C THR A 70 17.75 -3.19 -18.30
N THR A 71 17.57 -1.91 -17.98
CA THR A 71 17.53 -1.42 -16.59
C THR A 71 16.16 -0.81 -16.25
N SER A 72 15.94 -0.44 -14.99
CA SER A 72 14.71 0.24 -14.56
C SER A 72 14.95 1.74 -14.32
N TRP A 73 14.03 2.60 -14.74
CA TRP A 73 14.11 4.03 -14.41
C TRP A 73 14.02 4.29 -12.89
N LEU A 74 13.49 3.33 -12.11
CA LEU A 74 13.40 3.39 -10.65
C LEU A 74 14.77 3.44 -9.94
N TRP A 75 15.85 3.14 -10.65
CA TRP A 75 17.21 3.39 -10.13
C TRP A 75 17.48 4.88 -9.90
N LEU A 76 16.83 5.79 -10.64
CA LEU A 76 17.01 7.23 -10.50
C LEU A 76 16.61 7.75 -9.12
N PRO A 77 15.38 7.53 -8.62
CA PRO A 77 15.03 7.92 -7.25
C PRO A 77 15.88 7.20 -6.18
N LEU A 78 16.33 5.97 -6.43
CA LEU A 78 17.26 5.30 -5.51
C LEU A 78 18.64 5.99 -5.46
N ILE A 79 19.16 6.45 -6.60
CA ILE A 79 20.41 7.24 -6.66
C ILE A 79 20.22 8.57 -5.91
N LEU A 80 19.07 9.24 -6.06
CA LEU A 80 18.76 10.47 -5.32
C LEU A 80 18.67 10.22 -3.80
N PHE A 81 18.06 9.10 -3.39
CA PHE A 81 18.07 8.65 -2.00
C PHE A 81 19.49 8.43 -1.49
N TRP A 82 20.35 7.82 -2.31
CA TRP A 82 21.77 7.60 -1.97
C TRP A 82 22.52 8.93 -1.82
N LEU A 83 22.34 9.86 -2.75
CA LEU A 83 22.99 11.17 -2.68
C LEU A 83 22.55 11.93 -1.42
N TRP A 84 21.25 11.89 -1.10
CA TRP A 84 20.72 12.45 0.14
C TRP A 84 21.37 11.84 1.38
N ASN A 85 21.59 10.53 1.42
CA ASN A 85 22.26 9.85 2.53
C ASN A 85 23.72 10.34 2.72
N VAL A 86 24.44 10.57 1.63
CA VAL A 86 25.80 11.13 1.69
C VAL A 86 25.78 12.54 2.28
N LEU A 87 24.80 13.37 1.90
CA LEU A 87 24.61 14.72 2.43
C LEU A 87 24.20 14.71 3.92
N ASP A 88 23.34 13.78 4.35
CA ASP A 88 23.00 13.63 5.77
C ASP A 88 24.22 13.23 6.61
N ALA A 89 25.03 12.29 6.11
CA ALA A 89 26.30 11.91 6.75
C ALA A 89 27.29 13.09 6.83
N GLN A 90 27.28 14.01 5.87
CA GLN A 90 28.07 15.24 5.93
C GLN A 90 27.52 16.24 6.95
N ALA A 91 26.20 16.47 6.98
CA ALA A 91 25.56 17.38 7.94
C ALA A 91 25.81 16.94 9.39
N LEU A 92 25.75 15.63 9.65
CA LEU A 92 26.03 15.03 10.95
C LEU A 92 27.42 15.34 11.49
N LYS A 93 28.43 15.53 10.61
CA LYS A 93 29.78 15.95 11.01
C LYS A 93 29.82 17.38 11.52
N THR A 94 28.98 18.25 10.95
CA THR A 94 28.87 19.65 11.37
C THR A 94 28.00 19.83 12.62
N GLY A 95 27.58 18.73 13.26
CA GLY A 95 26.64 18.74 14.39
C GLY A 95 25.21 19.09 14.00
N LYS A 96 24.93 19.23 12.70
CA LYS A 96 23.60 19.55 12.17
C LYS A 96 22.85 18.28 11.80
N THR A 97 21.53 18.33 11.86
CA THR A 97 20.66 17.28 11.32
C THR A 97 20.17 17.70 9.95
N PHE A 98 20.31 16.84 8.94
CA PHE A 98 19.70 17.07 7.65
C PHE A 98 18.22 16.65 7.69
N ALA A 99 17.39 17.26 6.84
CA ALA A 99 15.97 16.95 6.80
C ALA A 99 15.76 15.50 6.33
N ILE A 100 14.92 14.75 7.05
CA ILE A 100 14.58 13.34 6.70
C ILE A 100 13.60 13.25 5.53
N LEU A 101 12.84 14.33 5.29
CA LEU A 101 11.78 14.40 4.30
C LEU A 101 12.22 13.96 2.89
N PRO A 102 13.35 14.45 2.34
CA PRO A 102 13.77 14.06 1.00
C PRO A 102 14.09 12.57 0.89
N GLY A 103 14.74 11.99 1.90
CA GLY A 103 15.00 10.55 1.93
C GLY A 103 13.72 9.72 1.94
N VAL A 104 12.75 10.10 2.77
CA VAL A 104 11.43 9.44 2.82
C VAL A 104 10.68 9.60 1.49
N PHE A 105 10.74 10.80 0.90
CA PHE A 105 10.08 11.08 -0.37
C PHE A 105 10.61 10.19 -1.50
N PHE A 106 11.94 10.08 -1.67
CA PHE A 106 12.50 9.22 -2.71
C PHE A 106 12.18 7.74 -2.51
N ALA A 107 12.21 7.26 -1.27
CA ALA A 107 11.78 5.90 -0.94
C ALA A 107 10.29 5.68 -1.25
N ALA A 108 9.44 6.65 -0.89
CA ALA A 108 8.00 6.59 -1.12
C ALA A 108 7.67 6.58 -2.62
N VAL A 109 8.37 7.34 -3.46
CA VAL A 109 8.19 7.32 -4.92
C VAL A 109 8.45 5.91 -5.49
N VAL A 110 9.53 5.25 -5.07
CA VAL A 110 9.84 3.87 -5.49
C VAL A 110 8.73 2.91 -5.05
N LEU A 111 8.37 2.95 -3.76
CA LEU A 111 7.36 2.06 -3.20
C LEU A 111 5.99 2.27 -3.83
N TYR A 112 5.57 3.53 -4.00
CA TYR A 112 4.31 3.88 -4.64
C TYR A 112 4.23 3.32 -6.06
N PHE A 113 5.28 3.52 -6.86
CA PHE A 113 5.27 3.04 -8.23
C PHE A 113 5.23 1.51 -8.32
N ILE A 114 6.03 0.81 -7.50
CA ILE A 114 6.02 -0.65 -7.45
C ILE A 114 4.65 -1.15 -6.98
N ALA A 115 4.11 -0.59 -5.90
CA ALA A 115 2.81 -0.98 -5.35
C ALA A 115 1.71 -0.80 -6.40
N TRP A 116 1.63 0.37 -7.04
CA TRP A 116 0.66 0.67 -8.08
C TRP A 116 0.65 -0.34 -9.23
N ASN A 117 1.84 -0.73 -9.70
CA ASN A 117 1.97 -1.68 -10.81
C ASN A 117 1.74 -3.12 -10.37
N VAL A 118 2.09 -3.49 -9.13
CA VAL A 118 1.90 -4.86 -8.60
C VAL A 118 0.45 -5.12 -8.24
N THR A 119 -0.27 -4.13 -7.73
CA THR A 119 -1.69 -4.28 -7.39
C THR A 119 -2.60 -4.27 -8.60
N ASP A 120 -2.08 -3.94 -9.79
CA ASP A 120 -2.81 -3.89 -11.07
C ASP A 120 -4.25 -3.41 -10.85
N VAL A 121 -4.37 -2.22 -10.23
CA VAL A 121 -5.65 -1.70 -9.73
C VAL A 121 -6.59 -1.47 -10.92
N LYS A 122 -7.33 -2.52 -11.30
CA LYS A 122 -8.39 -2.45 -12.32
C LYS A 122 -9.61 -1.80 -11.69
N LEU A 123 -9.56 -0.48 -11.58
CA LEU A 123 -10.69 0.35 -11.16
C LEU A 123 -11.95 0.01 -11.96
N ASP A 124 -11.79 -0.28 -13.26
CA ASP A 124 -12.88 -0.67 -14.14
C ASP A 124 -13.57 -1.97 -13.69
N ARG A 125 -12.79 -3.00 -13.31
CA ARG A 125 -13.36 -4.26 -12.79
C ARG A 125 -13.99 -4.12 -11.41
N LEU A 126 -13.48 -3.20 -10.58
CA LEU A 126 -14.05 -2.93 -9.27
C LEU A 126 -15.45 -2.32 -9.41
N VAL A 127 -15.64 -1.41 -10.37
CA VAL A 127 -16.96 -0.82 -10.66
C VAL A 127 -17.90 -1.84 -11.29
N GLU A 128 -17.42 -2.60 -12.28
CA GLU A 128 -18.23 -3.61 -12.97
C GLU A 128 -18.70 -4.72 -12.01
N ARG A 129 -17.80 -5.26 -11.18
CA ARG A 129 -18.16 -6.28 -10.18
C ARG A 129 -19.05 -5.74 -9.06
N TYR A 130 -18.95 -4.46 -8.72
CA TYR A 130 -19.88 -3.84 -7.77
C TYR A 130 -21.30 -3.74 -8.35
N MET A 131 -21.43 -3.40 -9.63
CA MET A 131 -22.71 -3.37 -10.32
C MET A 131 -23.33 -4.77 -10.43
N ASP A 132 -22.53 -5.79 -10.77
CA ASP A 132 -22.99 -7.18 -10.81
C ASP A 132 -23.42 -7.70 -9.43
N ALA A 133 -22.63 -7.39 -8.39
CA ALA A 133 -22.97 -7.76 -7.01
C ALA A 133 -24.27 -7.10 -6.56
N ARG A 134 -24.52 -5.84 -6.97
CA ARG A 134 -25.79 -5.16 -6.70
C ARG A 134 -26.97 -5.88 -7.34
N VAL A 135 -26.83 -6.34 -8.59
CA VAL A 135 -27.88 -7.12 -9.28
C VAL A 135 -28.19 -8.41 -8.53
N VAL A 136 -27.17 -9.17 -8.13
CA VAL A 136 -27.35 -10.42 -7.37
C VAL A 136 -28.01 -10.16 -6.01
N ILE A 137 -27.58 -9.12 -5.29
CA ILE A 137 -28.17 -8.74 -4.01
C ILE A 137 -29.65 -8.35 -4.20
N THR A 138 -29.98 -7.56 -5.22
CA THR A 138 -31.37 -7.22 -5.52
C THR A 138 -32.22 -8.44 -5.90
N SER A 139 -31.64 -9.44 -6.56
CA SER A 139 -32.34 -10.69 -6.88
C SER A 139 -32.56 -11.58 -5.65
N LEU A 140 -31.62 -11.61 -4.69
CA LEU A 140 -31.80 -12.31 -3.41
C LEU A 140 -32.89 -11.68 -2.53
N PHE A 141 -33.07 -10.36 -2.63
CA PHE A 141 -34.14 -9.67 -1.94
C PHE A 141 -35.49 -9.74 -2.66
N ASN A 142 -35.66 -10.53 -3.73
CA ASN A 142 -36.99 -10.83 -4.28
C ASN A 142 -37.33 -12.29 -3.98
N PRO A 143 -38.18 -12.58 -2.97
CA PRO A 143 -38.56 -13.95 -2.63
C PRO A 143 -39.50 -14.48 -3.71
N ASP A 144 -38.95 -15.20 -4.67
CA ASP A 144 -39.68 -16.00 -5.67
C ASP A 144 -40.06 -17.39 -5.13
N VAL A 145 -39.82 -17.64 -3.83
CA VAL A 145 -39.92 -18.97 -3.20
C VAL A 145 -41.24 -19.18 -2.45
N VAL A 146 -42.12 -18.18 -2.41
CA VAL A 146 -43.41 -18.27 -1.70
C VAL A 146 -44.53 -18.15 -2.70
N THR A 147 -45.48 -19.10 -2.71
CA THR A 147 -46.66 -19.06 -3.57
C THR A 147 -47.93 -18.96 -2.74
N ILE A 148 -48.94 -18.27 -3.28
CA ILE A 148 -50.29 -18.23 -2.70
C ILE A 148 -51.29 -18.79 -3.71
N THR A 149 -52.24 -19.59 -3.23
CA THR A 149 -53.32 -20.11 -4.07
C THR A 149 -54.50 -19.12 -4.04
N VAL A 150 -54.70 -18.36 -5.11
CA VAL A 150 -55.84 -17.43 -5.24
C VAL A 150 -56.79 -17.99 -6.29
N ASN A 151 -58.05 -18.23 -5.91
CA ASN A 151 -59.08 -18.80 -6.81
C ASN A 151 -58.71 -20.14 -7.49
N GLY A 152 -57.85 -20.95 -6.85
CA GLY A 152 -57.44 -22.26 -7.37
C GLY A 152 -56.22 -22.24 -8.30
N GLU A 153 -55.60 -21.07 -8.53
CA GLU A 153 -54.34 -20.93 -9.25
C GLU A 153 -53.21 -20.52 -8.30
N ASP A 154 -52.05 -21.17 -8.43
CA ASP A 154 -50.87 -20.87 -7.63
C ASP A 154 -50.09 -19.70 -8.27
N GLN A 155 -50.01 -18.57 -7.55
CA GLN A 155 -49.29 -17.38 -7.98
C GLN A 155 -48.07 -17.12 -7.09
N ILE A 156 -46.96 -16.71 -7.72
CA ILE A 156 -45.73 -16.31 -7.04
C ILE A 156 -45.98 -15.05 -6.22
N CYS A 157 -45.66 -15.10 -4.92
CA CYS A 157 -45.92 -14.06 -3.94
C CYS A 157 -44.61 -13.31 -3.60
N ALA A 158 -44.38 -12.20 -4.30
CA ALA A 158 -43.27 -11.28 -3.99
C ALA A 158 -43.49 -10.52 -2.65
N TRP A 159 -42.54 -9.69 -2.23
CA TRP A 159 -42.60 -8.95 -0.95
C TRP A 159 -43.88 -8.15 -0.72
N GLU A 160 -44.45 -7.54 -1.76
CA GLU A 160 -45.70 -6.79 -1.62
C GLU A 160 -46.87 -7.73 -1.26
N CYS A 161 -46.89 -8.92 -1.82
CA CYS A 161 -47.87 -9.96 -1.53
C CYS A 161 -47.67 -10.53 -0.10
N LEU A 162 -46.42 -10.74 0.34
CA LEU A 162 -46.13 -11.14 1.73
C LEU A 162 -46.52 -10.06 2.74
N TYR A 163 -46.26 -8.78 2.43
CA TYR A 163 -46.61 -7.65 3.29
C TYR A 163 -48.12 -7.50 3.43
N THR A 164 -48.86 -7.58 2.32
CA THR A 164 -50.33 -7.51 2.34
C THR A 164 -50.94 -8.69 3.09
N TYR A 165 -50.45 -9.92 2.88
CA TYR A 165 -50.87 -11.09 3.65
C TYR A 165 -50.64 -10.91 5.16
N ALA A 166 -49.46 -10.42 5.56
CA ALA A 166 -49.14 -10.18 6.96
C ALA A 166 -50.03 -9.09 7.58
N ASN A 167 -50.26 -8.01 6.84
CA ASN A 167 -51.12 -6.90 7.26
C ASN A 167 -52.58 -7.34 7.42
N ASP A 168 -53.11 -8.13 6.47
CA ASP A 168 -54.49 -8.64 6.54
C ASP A 168 -54.67 -9.59 7.72
N LYS A 169 -53.71 -10.49 7.97
CA LYS A 169 -53.73 -11.37 9.14
C LYS A 169 -53.66 -10.60 10.45
N TRP A 170 -52.85 -9.53 10.52
CA TRP A 170 -52.78 -8.66 11.69
C TRP A 170 -54.11 -7.90 11.88
N ALA A 171 -54.67 -7.35 10.80
CA ALA A 171 -55.92 -6.60 10.82
C ALA A 171 -57.18 -7.47 10.99
N GLY A 172 -57.04 -8.79 11.13
CA GLY A 172 -58.15 -9.74 11.27
C GLY A 172 -58.98 -9.93 10.01
N ARG A 173 -58.45 -9.56 8.83
CA ARG A 173 -59.09 -9.76 7.53
C ARG A 173 -58.70 -11.13 6.97
N PRO A 174 -59.61 -11.83 6.25
CA PRO A 174 -59.25 -13.07 5.58
C PRO A 174 -58.26 -12.76 4.43
N PRO A 175 -57.05 -13.35 4.43
CA PRO A 175 -56.11 -13.18 3.33
C PRO A 175 -56.62 -13.87 2.06
N ALA A 176 -56.11 -13.45 0.90
CA ALA A 176 -56.55 -13.93 -0.42
C ALA A 176 -56.37 -15.44 -0.67
N GLY A 177 -55.52 -16.13 0.11
CA GLY A 177 -55.29 -17.57 0.01
C GLY A 177 -54.27 -18.05 1.05
N PRO A 178 -54.15 -19.38 1.28
CA PRO A 178 -53.14 -19.92 2.18
C PRO A 178 -51.74 -19.83 1.55
N LEU A 179 -50.73 -19.43 2.35
CA LEU A 179 -49.33 -19.47 1.94
C LEU A 179 -48.84 -20.92 1.79
N ARG A 180 -48.15 -21.20 0.70
CA ARG A 180 -47.40 -22.44 0.47
C ARG A 180 -45.93 -22.09 0.23
N VAL A 181 -45.05 -22.91 0.80
CA VAL A 181 -43.59 -22.81 0.71
C VAL A 181 -43.07 -24.08 0.06
#